data_AF-A0AAW5EAV2-F1
#
_entry.id   AF-A0AAW5EAV2-F1
#
_cell.length_a   1.000
_cell.length_b   1.000
_cell.length_c   1.000
_cell.angle_alpha   90.00
_cell.angle_beta   90.00
_cell.angle_gamma   90.00
#
_symmetry.space_group_name_H-M   'P 1'
#
loop_
_entity.id
_entity.type
_entity.pdbx_description
1 polymer ?
#
loop_
_entity_poly.entity_id
_entity_poly.type
_entity_poly.pdbx_seq_one_letter_code
_entity_poly.pdbx_strand_id
1 'polypeptide(L)'
;PPGTSSIVRLHAPFASEFEIEKIVDFLKDQQSVEYDESFLKDQQSMGVTSSESMNNGEYDELYEDAKRVILSDGKTSISYLQRKLNIGYNRAANIIDQLTESGVLSEPNSKGQREIL
;
A
#
# COMPACT_ATOMS: atom_id res chain seq x y z
N PRO A 1 51.75 -11.01 3.80
CA PRO A 1 51.63 -10.35 2.48
C PRO A 1 50.96 -8.96 2.60
N PRO A 2 51.56 -7.90 2.06
CA PRO A 2 50.91 -6.59 1.94
C PRO A 2 49.83 -6.65 0.84
N GLY A 3 48.69 -5.96 1.01
CA GLY A 3 47.83 -5.62 -0.13
C GLY A 3 46.45 -6.29 -0.25
N THR A 4 45.58 -6.18 0.76
CA THR A 4 44.14 -6.29 0.53
C THR A 4 43.47 -4.94 0.72
N SER A 5 43.73 -4.02 -0.21
CA SER A 5 42.97 -2.77 -0.39
C SER A 5 41.61 -3.01 -1.08
N SER A 6 41.07 -4.23 -0.99
CA SER A 6 39.76 -4.55 -1.54
C SER A 6 38.68 -3.96 -0.64
N ILE A 7 37.93 -2.99 -1.16
CA ILE A 7 36.74 -2.44 -0.52
C ILE A 7 35.80 -3.61 -0.22
N VAL A 8 35.46 -3.79 1.05
CA VAL A 8 34.51 -4.81 1.50
C VAL A 8 33.13 -4.18 1.57
N ARG A 9 32.16 -4.77 0.86
CA ARG A 9 30.76 -4.34 0.94
C ARG A 9 30.18 -4.80 2.27
N LEU A 10 29.78 -3.86 3.12
CA LEU A 10 29.01 -4.13 4.33
C LEU A 10 27.53 -4.18 3.97
N HIS A 11 26.84 -5.22 4.43
CA HIS A 11 25.39 -5.35 4.31
C HIS A 11 24.75 -5.04 5.66
N ALA A 12 23.73 -4.18 5.67
CA ALA A 12 23.01 -3.76 6.87
C ALA A 12 23.94 -3.36 8.05
N PRO A 13 24.82 -2.37 7.87
CA PRO A 13 25.64 -1.88 8.98
C PRO A 13 24.73 -1.36 10.09
N PHE A 14 25.10 -1.62 11.33
CA PHE A 14 24.43 -1.01 12.47
C PHE A 14 24.59 0.52 12.38
N ALA A 15 23.48 1.23 12.45
CA ALA A 15 23.43 2.67 12.59
C ALA A 15 22.79 2.98 13.95
N SER A 16 23.46 3.80 14.76
CA SER A 16 22.90 4.26 16.02
C SER A 16 21.80 5.31 15.78
N GLU A 17 20.87 5.43 16.72
CA GLU A 17 19.81 6.44 16.68
C GLU A 17 20.36 7.86 16.55
N PHE A 18 21.47 8.15 17.25
CA PHE A 18 22.18 9.42 17.18
C PHE A 18 22.72 9.74 15.77
N GLU A 19 23.27 8.75 15.07
CA GLU A 19 23.75 8.94 13.69
C GLU A 19 22.60 9.21 12.73
N ILE A 20 21.48 8.50 12.92
CA ILE A 20 20.27 8.69 12.12
C ILE A 20 19.73 10.11 12.31
N GLU A 21 19.58 10.57 13.55
CA GLU A 21 19.09 11.92 13.87
C GLU A 21 19.97 13.00 13.23
N LYS A 22 21.29 12.88 13.35
CA LYS A 22 22.25 13.81 12.74
C LYS A 22 22.12 13.88 11.21
N ILE A 23 21.94 12.73 10.55
CA ILE A 23 21.75 12.69 9.08
C ILE A 23 20.42 13.33 8.70
N VAL A 24 19.36 13.03 9.46
CA VAL A 24 18.03 13.58 9.23
C VAL A 24 18.04 15.11 9.34
N ASP A 25 18.69 15.67 10.36
CA ASP A 25 18.76 17.12 10.52
C ASP A 25 19.58 17.78 9.42
N PHE A 26 20.69 17.18 9.01
CA PHE A 26 21.45 17.64 7.84
C PHE A 26 20.62 17.64 6.54
N LEU A 27 19.68 16.69 6.38
CA LEU A 27 18.77 16.66 5.24
C LEU A 27 17.69 17.74 5.34
N LYS A 28 17.13 17.97 6.52
CA LYS A 28 16.14 19.03 6.77
C LYS A 28 16.71 20.42 6.49
N ASP A 29 18.01 20.65 6.76
CA ASP A 29 18.66 21.93 6.54
C ASP A 29 18.85 22.29 5.05
N GLN A 30 18.77 21.31 4.14
CA GLN A 30 18.99 21.55 2.71
C GLN A 30 17.78 22.17 2.01
N GLN A 31 16.57 21.93 2.49
CA GLN A 31 15.35 22.50 1.91
C GLN A 31 14.22 22.55 2.95
N SER A 32 13.38 23.58 2.86
CA SER A 32 12.10 23.60 3.56
C SER A 32 11.26 22.39 3.15
N VAL A 33 10.66 21.73 4.14
CA VAL A 33 9.76 20.61 3.89
C VAL A 33 8.53 21.08 3.11
N GLU A 34 8.26 20.41 2.00
CA GLU A 34 7.01 20.53 1.26
C GLU A 34 6.15 19.31 1.63
N TYR A 35 5.14 19.54 2.46
CA TYR A 35 4.19 18.50 2.83
C TYR A 35 3.11 18.40 1.76
N ASP A 36 2.87 17.20 1.27
CA ASP A 36 1.74 16.94 0.39
C ASP A 36 0.46 16.86 1.24
N GLU A 37 -0.34 17.93 1.14
CA GLU A 37 -1.62 18.09 1.84
C GLU A 37 -2.64 16.98 1.53
N SER A 38 -2.44 16.19 0.47
CA SER A 38 -3.27 15.01 0.21
C SER A 38 -3.11 13.93 1.29
N PHE A 39 -1.95 13.84 1.94
CA PHE A 39 -1.67 12.89 3.02
C PHE A 39 -2.03 13.42 4.42
N LEU A 40 -2.29 14.73 4.56
CA LEU A 40 -2.72 15.36 5.81
C LEU A 40 -4.21 15.18 6.12
N LYS A 41 -4.99 14.58 5.21
CA LYS A 41 -6.45 14.50 5.30
C LYS A 41 -7.04 13.44 6.24
N ASP A 42 -6.23 12.64 6.94
CA ASP A 42 -6.74 11.45 7.65
C ASP A 42 -6.83 11.53 9.19
N GLN A 43 -6.93 12.74 9.77
CA GLN A 43 -7.32 12.87 11.19
C GLN A 43 -8.60 13.65 11.46
N GLN A 44 -9.23 14.27 10.45
CA GLN A 44 -10.52 14.97 10.62
C GLN A 44 -11.66 14.39 9.77
N SER A 45 -11.40 13.39 8.94
CA SER A 45 -12.36 12.79 8.00
C SER A 45 -13.10 11.56 8.55
N MET A 46 -13.44 11.51 9.84
CA MET A 46 -14.57 10.68 10.32
C MET A 46 -15.90 11.35 9.95
N GLY A 47 -16.07 11.68 8.67
CA GLY A 47 -17.20 12.45 8.20
C GLY A 47 -17.03 12.91 6.77
N VAL A 48 -17.43 12.05 5.84
CA VAL A 48 -18.06 12.39 4.56
C VAL A 48 -17.48 13.61 3.84
N THR A 49 -16.54 13.38 2.91
CA THR A 49 -16.53 14.09 1.62
C THR A 49 -15.77 13.29 0.58
N SER A 50 -16.53 12.59 -0.23
CA SER A 50 -16.16 12.18 -1.58
C SER A 50 -15.73 13.39 -2.40
N SER A 51 -14.55 13.30 -3.03
CA SER A 51 -14.24 13.74 -4.40
C SER A 51 -12.76 14.10 -4.51
N GLU A 52 -11.96 13.23 -5.13
CA GLU A 52 -11.30 13.55 -6.41
C GLU A 52 -10.68 12.27 -7.00
N SER A 53 -11.56 11.41 -7.49
CA SER A 53 -11.29 10.56 -8.62
C SER A 53 -12.64 10.39 -9.29
N MET A 54 -12.88 11.23 -10.30
CA MET A 54 -13.82 10.92 -11.36
C MET A 54 -13.40 9.59 -12.02
N ASN A 55 -13.71 8.49 -11.37
CA ASN A 55 -14.49 7.47 -12.03
C ASN A 55 -15.89 7.64 -11.46
N ASN A 56 -16.85 7.89 -12.37
CA ASN A 56 -18.23 7.46 -12.16
C ASN A 56 -18.25 6.11 -11.44
N GLY A 57 -19.34 5.80 -10.72
CA GLY A 57 -19.57 4.50 -10.07
C GLY A 57 -19.65 3.29 -11.01
N GLU A 58 -18.73 3.19 -11.96
CA GLU A 58 -18.34 2.02 -12.71
C GLU A 58 -17.23 1.34 -11.90
N TYR A 59 -17.54 0.12 -11.47
CA TYR A 59 -16.56 -0.81 -10.96
C TYR A 59 -15.35 -0.91 -11.91
N ASP A 60 -14.17 -1.29 -11.38
CA ASP A 60 -13.03 -1.61 -12.24
C ASP A 60 -13.47 -2.64 -13.32
N GLU A 61 -12.96 -2.53 -14.53
CA GLU A 61 -13.28 -3.44 -15.64
C GLU A 61 -13.11 -4.92 -15.25
N LEU A 62 -12.17 -5.22 -14.35
CA LEU A 62 -11.86 -6.56 -13.86
C LEU A 62 -12.63 -6.96 -12.61
N TYR A 63 -13.56 -6.13 -12.13
CA TYR A 63 -14.30 -6.36 -10.89
C TYR A 63 -15.14 -7.64 -10.94
N GLU A 64 -15.90 -7.86 -12.01
CA GLU A 64 -16.74 -9.07 -12.14
C GLU A 64 -15.89 -10.35 -12.25
N ASP A 65 -14.73 -10.26 -12.90
CA ASP A 65 -13.79 -11.37 -12.97
C ASP A 65 -13.12 -11.63 -11.62
N ALA A 66 -12.75 -10.58 -10.89
CA ALA A 66 -12.24 -10.68 -9.52
C ALA A 66 -13.25 -11.31 -8.57
N LYS A 67 -14.52 -10.88 -8.62
CA LYS A 67 -15.63 -11.47 -7.88
C LYS A 67 -15.75 -12.96 -8.16
N ARG A 68 -15.75 -13.35 -9.43
CA ARG A 68 -15.82 -14.77 -9.84
C ARG A 68 -14.65 -15.57 -9.28
N VAL A 69 -13.43 -15.06 -9.39
CA VAL A 69 -12.20 -15.71 -8.88
C VAL A 69 -12.28 -15.90 -7.37
N ILE A 70 -12.72 -14.88 -6.63
CA ILE A 70 -12.79 -14.93 -5.17
C ILE A 70 -13.85 -15.95 -4.73
N LEU A 71 -15.02 -15.94 -5.38
CA LEU A 71 -16.09 -16.90 -5.09
C LEU A 71 -15.72 -18.34 -5.47
N SER A 72 -14.93 -18.54 -6.54
CA SER A 72 -14.50 -19.88 -6.95
C SER A 72 -13.36 -20.44 -6.10
N ASP A 73 -12.37 -19.60 -5.82
CA ASP A 73 -11.09 -20.05 -5.25
C ASP A 73 -11.04 -19.85 -3.72
N GLY A 74 -11.99 -19.11 -3.15
CA GLY A 74 -12.13 -18.86 -1.70
C GLY A 74 -10.99 -18.02 -1.12
N LYS A 75 -10.23 -17.31 -1.96
CA LYS A 75 -9.02 -16.57 -1.57
C LYS A 75 -9.23 -15.08 -1.80
N THR A 76 -9.20 -14.32 -0.73
CA THR A 76 -9.53 -12.88 -0.70
C THR A 76 -8.32 -11.95 -0.61
N SER A 77 -7.10 -12.48 -0.69
CA SER A 77 -5.89 -11.67 -0.53
C SER A 77 -5.53 -10.88 -1.80
N ILE A 78 -5.07 -9.64 -1.60
CA ILE A 78 -4.65 -8.73 -2.69
C ILE A 78 -3.60 -9.42 -3.59
N SER A 79 -2.59 -10.06 -2.99
CA SER A 79 -1.52 -10.77 -3.71
C SER A 79 -2.01 -12.00 -4.50
N TYR A 80 -3.17 -12.55 -4.14
CA TYR A 80 -3.80 -13.59 -4.94
C TYR A 80 -4.39 -13.01 -6.21
N LEU A 81 -5.15 -11.91 -6.08
CA LEU A 81 -5.78 -11.21 -7.18
C LEU A 81 -4.75 -10.68 -8.19
N GLN A 82 -3.63 -10.12 -7.71
CA GLN A 82 -2.52 -9.66 -8.55
C GLN A 82 -2.02 -10.75 -9.51
N ARG A 83 -1.84 -11.97 -9.01
CA ARG A 83 -1.32 -13.10 -9.80
C ARG A 83 -2.38 -13.69 -10.72
N LYS A 84 -3.64 -13.73 -10.29
CA LYS A 84 -4.71 -14.33 -11.09
C LYS A 84 -5.10 -13.43 -12.27
N LEU A 85 -5.14 -12.12 -12.06
CA LEU A 85 -5.58 -11.14 -13.05
C LEU A 85 -4.42 -10.37 -13.72
N ASN A 86 -3.16 -10.67 -13.35
CA ASN A 86 -1.96 -9.99 -13.84
C ASN A 86 -2.01 -8.46 -13.68
N ILE A 87 -2.45 -8.00 -12.52
CA ILE A 87 -2.62 -6.58 -12.18
C ILE A 87 -1.64 -6.11 -11.10
N GLY A 88 -1.34 -4.81 -11.11
CA GLY A 88 -0.52 -4.16 -10.08
C GLY A 88 -1.21 -4.10 -8.71
N TYR A 89 -0.42 -3.82 -7.67
CA TYR A 89 -0.90 -3.82 -6.27
C TYR A 89 -2.05 -2.83 -6.05
N ASN A 90 -1.91 -1.58 -6.49
CA ASN A 90 -2.92 -0.54 -6.30
C ASN A 90 -4.26 -0.91 -6.94
N ARG A 91 -4.24 -1.46 -8.16
CA ARG A 91 -5.45 -1.90 -8.85
C ARG A 91 -6.12 -3.07 -8.11
N ALA A 92 -5.33 -4.03 -7.65
CA ALA A 92 -5.85 -5.15 -6.86
C ALA A 92 -6.43 -4.70 -5.51
N ALA A 93 -5.80 -3.73 -4.84
CA ALA A 93 -6.31 -3.15 -3.60
C ALA A 93 -7.65 -2.44 -3.84
N ASN A 94 -7.72 -1.58 -4.86
CA ASN A 94 -8.96 -0.88 -5.23
C ASN A 94 -10.11 -1.85 -5.53
N ILE A 95 -9.85 -2.93 -6.28
CA ILE A 95 -10.87 -3.95 -6.58
C ILE A 95 -11.34 -4.65 -5.30
N ILE A 96 -10.44 -4.97 -4.38
CA ILE A 96 -10.80 -5.58 -3.10
C ILE A 96 -11.66 -4.63 -2.26
N ASP A 97 -11.35 -3.33 -2.25
CA ASP A 97 -12.13 -2.34 -1.51
C ASP A 97 -13.53 -2.15 -2.15
N GLN A 98 -13.63 -2.16 -3.48
CA GLN A 98 -14.93 -2.19 -4.19
C GLN A 98 -15.75 -3.45 -3.86
N LEU A 99 -15.10 -4.60 -3.69
CA LEU A 99 -15.77 -5.84 -3.28
C LEU A 99 -16.24 -5.81 -1.82
N THR A 100 -15.55 -5.05 -0.95
CA THR A 100 -16.01 -4.79 0.42
C THR A 100 -17.19 -3.81 0.42
N GLU A 101 -17.12 -2.71 -0.35
CA GLU A 101 -18.18 -1.70 -0.43
C GLU A 101 -19.50 -2.27 -1.01
N SER A 102 -19.40 -3.18 -1.98
CA SER A 102 -20.54 -3.88 -2.56
C SER A 102 -21.12 -5.01 -1.69
N GLY A 103 -20.48 -5.32 -0.55
CA GLY A 103 -20.93 -6.36 0.38
C GLY A 103 -20.62 -7.80 -0.06
N VAL A 104 -19.66 -8.00 -0.98
CA VAL A 104 -19.15 -9.35 -1.33
C VAL A 104 -18.13 -9.83 -0.30
N LEU A 105 -17.35 -8.90 0.27
CA LEU A 105 -16.32 -9.18 1.27
C LEU A 105 -16.62 -8.47 2.59
N SER A 106 -16.23 -9.11 3.70
CA SER A 106 -16.23 -8.49 5.02
C SER A 106 -15.18 -7.38 5.12
N GLU A 107 -15.29 -6.57 6.18
CA GLU A 107 -14.18 -5.74 6.64
C GLU A 107 -12.94 -6.61 6.96
N PRO A 108 -11.73 -6.05 6.82
CA PRO A 108 -10.51 -6.75 7.19
C PRO A 108 -10.46 -7.04 8.69
N ASN A 109 -10.19 -8.29 9.05
CA ASN A 109 -9.94 -8.68 10.43
C ASN A 109 -8.58 -8.15 10.93
N SER A 110 -8.25 -8.38 12.21
CA SER A 110 -6.97 -7.94 12.82
C SER A 110 -5.71 -8.51 12.14
N LYS A 111 -5.86 -9.50 11.25
CA LYS A 111 -4.77 -10.10 10.44
C LYS A 111 -4.81 -9.63 8.97
N GLY A 112 -5.66 -8.65 8.63
CA GLY A 112 -5.84 -8.14 7.28
C GLY A 112 -6.55 -9.09 6.32
N GLN A 113 -7.18 -10.16 6.83
CA GLN A 113 -7.94 -11.12 6.01
C GLN A 113 -9.40 -10.71 5.96
N ARG A 114 -10.03 -10.91 4.81
CA ARG A 114 -11.45 -10.64 4.56
C ARG A 114 -12.18 -11.96 4.34
N GLU A 115 -13.38 -12.10 4.88
CA GLU A 115 -14.26 -13.24 4.68
C GLU A 115 -15.22 -12.95 3.52
N ILE A 116 -15.71 -14.00 2.87
CA ILE A 116 -16.69 -13.90 1.79
C ILE A 116 -18.08 -13.98 2.43
N LEU A 117 -18.96 -13.03 2.10
CA LEU A 117 -20.32 -12.92 2.65
C LEU A 117 -21.36 -13.70 1.81
#